data_AF-A0A968WBB9-F1
#
_entry.id   AF-A0A968WBB9-F1
#
_cell.length_a   1.000
_cell.length_b   1.000
_cell.length_c   1.000
_cell.angle_alpha   90.00
_cell.angle_beta   90.00
_cell.angle_gamma   90.00
#
_symmetry.space_group_name_H-M   'P 1'
#
loop_
_entity.id
_entity.type
_entity.pdbx_description
1 polymer ?
#
loop_
_entity_poly.entity_id
_entity_poly.type
_entity_poly.pdbx_seq_one_letter_code
_entity_poly.pdbx_strand_id
1 'polypeptide(L)'
;MGEVRTNFEVPGEPKFIDIWFSPSHPPGVITEDLGFIAKIATLPCLLEPFRNQPNYSEVRSCLSKLFHVIDDFQRQAKRDEKTATEDELPQLWIIKYLGKINCVFVIASGTK
;
A
#
# COMPACT_ATOMS: atom_id res chain seq x y z
N MET A 1 11.17 -11.74 -3.86
CA MET A 1 9.71 -11.96 -3.99
C MET A 1 9.06 -11.78 -2.62
N GLY A 2 7.88 -11.18 -2.55
CA GLY A 2 7.13 -10.83 -1.32
C GLY A 2 5.93 -11.74 -1.03
N GLU A 3 5.22 -11.48 0.06
CA GLU A 3 3.94 -12.11 0.42
C GLU A 3 2.76 -11.30 -0.15
N VAL A 4 1.75 -12.00 -0.68
CA VAL A 4 0.48 -11.43 -1.14
C VAL A 4 -0.66 -12.01 -0.31
N ARG A 5 -1.50 -11.16 0.25
CA ARG A 5 -2.75 -11.54 0.92
C ARG A 5 -3.92 -10.82 0.25
N THR A 6 -5.04 -11.52 0.12
CA THR A 6 -6.28 -10.94 -0.42
C THR A 6 -7.32 -10.85 0.68
N ASN A 7 -8.22 -9.86 0.60
CA ASN A 7 -9.21 -9.59 1.65
C ASN A 7 -8.55 -9.49 3.04
N PHE A 8 -7.48 -8.71 3.13
CA PHE A 8 -6.75 -8.54 4.38
C PHE A 8 -7.53 -7.63 5.33
N GLU A 9 -7.83 -8.12 6.53
CA GLU A 9 -8.55 -7.34 7.54
C GLU A 9 -7.70 -6.17 8.04
N VAL A 10 -8.26 -4.97 8.03
CA VAL A 10 -7.59 -3.79 8.58
C VAL A 10 -7.61 -3.87 10.11
N PRO A 11 -6.45 -3.82 10.79
CA PRO A 11 -6.40 -3.94 12.25
C PRO A 11 -7.32 -2.94 12.97
N GLY A 12 -8.25 -3.46 13.76
CA GLY A 12 -9.17 -2.65 14.58
C GLY A 12 -10.35 -2.04 13.83
N GLU A 13 -10.55 -2.36 12.55
CA GLU A 13 -11.63 -1.83 11.72
C GLU A 13 -12.34 -2.97 10.97
N PRO A 14 -13.68 -2.95 10.83
CA PRO A 14 -14.42 -3.93 10.04
C PRO A 14 -14.32 -3.62 8.54
N LYS A 15 -13.09 -3.47 8.04
CA LYS A 15 -12.75 -3.15 6.65
C LYS A 15 -11.71 -4.13 6.14
N PHE A 16 -11.74 -4.38 4.84
CA PHE A 16 -10.78 -5.25 4.18
C PHE A 16 -10.02 -4.49 3.10
N ILE A 17 -8.72 -4.76 2.99
CA ILE A 17 -7.89 -4.41 1.85
C ILE A 17 -8.06 -5.50 0.80
N ASP A 18 -8.32 -5.11 -0.44
CA ASP A 18 -8.51 -6.07 -1.53
C ASP A 18 -7.25 -6.92 -1.73
N ILE A 19 -6.08 -6.28 -1.81
CA ILE A 19 -4.78 -6.93 -1.92
C ILE A 19 -3.76 -6.21 -1.02
N TRP A 20 -3.19 -6.94 -0.08
CA TRP A 20 -2.04 -6.53 0.72
C TRP A 20 -0.78 -7.22 0.18
N PHE A 21 0.28 -6.44 -0.03
CA PHE A 21 1.58 -6.95 -0.41
C PHE A 21 2.63 -6.56 0.63
N SER A 22 3.46 -7.52 1.04
CA SER A 22 4.61 -7.29 1.93
C SER A 22 5.89 -7.79 1.27
N PRO A 23 6.88 -6.94 0.99
CA PRO A 23 8.15 -7.38 0.44
C PRO A 23 8.92 -8.26 1.44
N SER A 24 9.58 -9.32 0.95
CA SER A 24 10.43 -10.18 1.80
C SER A 24 11.88 -9.70 1.92
N HIS A 25 12.24 -8.64 1.19
CA HIS A 25 13.59 -8.07 1.21
C HIS A 25 13.50 -6.67 1.83
N PRO A 26 14.59 -6.19 2.46
CA PRO A 26 14.63 -4.83 2.99
C PRO A 26 14.28 -3.79 1.92
N PRO A 27 13.62 -2.68 2.30
CA PRO A 27 13.42 -1.53 1.43
C PRO A 27 14.71 -1.14 0.70
N GLY A 28 14.62 -0.82 -0.60
CA GLY A 28 15.73 -0.23 -1.35
C GLY A 28 16.67 -1.19 -2.09
N VAL A 29 16.48 -2.51 -2.01
CA VAL A 29 17.21 -3.45 -2.89
C VAL A 29 16.53 -3.48 -4.26
N ILE A 30 16.84 -2.50 -5.10
CA ILE A 30 16.34 -2.38 -6.46
C ILE A 30 17.37 -3.01 -7.40
N THR A 31 17.05 -4.17 -7.98
CA THR A 31 17.79 -4.66 -9.16
C THR A 31 17.43 -3.77 -10.35
N GLU A 32 18.43 -3.29 -11.09
CA GLU A 32 18.31 -2.19 -12.07
C GLU A 32 17.31 -2.44 -13.23
N ASP A 33 16.77 -3.65 -13.38
CA ASP A 33 15.80 -4.05 -14.43
C ASP A 33 14.35 -4.30 -13.95
N LEU A 34 13.94 -3.76 -12.80
CA LEU A 34 12.57 -3.94 -12.30
C LEU A 34 11.55 -3.09 -13.09
N GLY A 35 10.57 -3.76 -13.72
CA GLY A 35 9.41 -3.11 -14.32
C GLY A 35 8.58 -2.31 -13.30
N PHE A 36 7.69 -1.42 -13.77
CA PHE A 36 6.94 -0.50 -12.90
C PHE A 36 6.24 -1.18 -11.71
N ILE A 37 5.59 -2.33 -11.95
CA ILE A 37 4.93 -3.12 -10.89
C ILE A 37 5.91 -3.52 -9.79
N ALA A 38 7.15 -3.82 -10.16
CA ALA A 38 8.13 -4.28 -9.22
C ALA A 38 8.81 -3.10 -8.47
N LYS A 39 8.84 -1.89 -9.06
CA LYS A 39 9.21 -0.66 -8.35
C LYS A 39 8.22 -0.30 -7.24
N ILE A 40 6.92 -0.51 -7.48
CA ILE A 40 5.86 -0.21 -6.50
C ILE A 40 5.71 -1.28 -5.41
N ALA A 41 6.36 -2.43 -5.59
CA ALA A 41 6.39 -3.56 -4.66
C ALA A 41 7.71 -3.60 -3.86
N THR A 42 8.38 -2.45 -3.71
CA THR A 42 9.61 -2.30 -2.91
C THR A 42 9.32 -2.02 -1.44
N LEU A 43 8.14 -1.48 -1.14
CA LEU A 43 7.60 -1.27 0.21
C LEU A 43 6.33 -2.10 0.40
N PRO A 44 5.92 -2.36 1.66
CA PRO A 44 4.58 -2.87 1.93
C PRO A 44 3.54 -1.99 1.24
N CYS A 45 2.51 -2.58 0.65
CA CYS A 45 1.53 -1.78 -0.06
C CYS A 45 0.13 -2.40 -0.10
N LEU A 46 -0.87 -1.51 -0.10
CA LEU A 46 -2.29 -1.84 -0.27
C LEU A 46 -2.66 -1.52 -1.72
N LEU A 47 -3.21 -2.50 -2.45
CA LEU A 47 -3.67 -2.35 -3.82
C LEU A 47 -5.19 -2.49 -3.84
N GLU A 48 -5.87 -1.44 -4.29
CA GLU A 48 -7.33 -1.30 -4.32
C GLU A 48 -7.78 -1.17 -5.79
N PRO A 49 -8.09 -2.28 -6.46
CA PRO A 49 -8.52 -2.28 -7.85
C PRO A 49 -9.99 -1.87 -8.00
N PHE A 50 -10.26 -0.89 -8.86
CA PHE A 50 -11.60 -0.46 -9.22
C PHE A 50 -11.97 -0.80 -10.66
N ARG A 51 -13.18 -1.36 -10.84
CA ARG A 51 -13.78 -1.61 -12.16
C ARG A 51 -14.20 -0.31 -12.85
N ASN A 52 -14.71 0.63 -12.06
CA ASN A 52 -15.13 1.96 -12.51
C ASN A 52 -14.21 3.03 -11.91
N GLN A 53 -14.37 4.29 -12.30
CA GLN A 53 -13.64 5.35 -11.60
C GLN A 53 -14.15 5.44 -10.16
N PRO A 54 -13.27 5.36 -9.14
CA PRO A 54 -13.69 5.50 -7.77
C PRO A 54 -14.22 6.92 -7.52
N ASN A 55 -15.33 7.01 -6.79
CA ASN A 55 -15.85 8.27 -6.29
C ASN A 55 -15.07 8.75 -5.06
N TYR A 56 -15.31 9.99 -4.62
CA TYR A 56 -14.59 10.56 -3.48
C TYR A 56 -14.74 9.76 -2.18
N SER A 57 -15.88 9.13 -1.94
CA SER A 57 -16.09 8.30 -0.76
C SER A 57 -15.26 7.02 -0.80
N GLU A 58 -15.15 6.39 -1.97
CA GLU A 58 -14.31 5.21 -2.17
C GLU A 58 -12.83 5.56 -1.95
N VAL A 59 -12.36 6.67 -2.53
CA VAL A 59 -10.98 7.17 -2.31
C VAL A 59 -10.72 7.46 -0.82
N ARG A 60 -11.63 8.15 -0.13
CA ARG A 60 -11.52 8.40 1.32
C ARG A 60 -11.50 7.12 2.14
N SER A 61 -12.26 6.11 1.73
CA SER A 61 -12.24 4.79 2.36
C SER A 61 -10.87 4.13 2.20
N CYS A 62 -10.28 4.12 1.01
CA CYS A 62 -8.93 3.60 0.79
C CYS A 62 -7.88 4.35 1.62
N LEU A 63 -7.96 5.68 1.70
CA LEU A 63 -7.07 6.49 2.55
C LEU A 63 -7.23 6.16 4.04
N SER A 64 -8.47 5.97 4.52
CA SER A 64 -8.72 5.52 5.89
C SER A 64 -8.06 4.17 6.15
N LYS A 65 -8.20 3.18 5.25
CA LYS A 65 -7.50 1.89 5.38
C LYS A 65 -5.98 2.08 5.50
N LEU A 66 -5.39 2.92 4.64
CA LEU A 66 -3.95 3.24 4.70
C LEU A 66 -3.54 3.77 6.08
N PHE A 67 -4.25 4.78 6.60
CA PHE A 67 -3.89 5.37 7.89
C PHE A 67 -4.00 4.40 9.05
N HIS A 68 -5.01 3.52 9.05
CA HIS A 68 -5.11 2.47 10.09
C HIS A 68 -3.95 1.48 10.03
N VAL A 69 -3.48 1.11 8.82
CA VAL A 69 -2.31 0.24 8.69
C VAL A 69 -1.04 0.98 9.11
N ILE A 70 -0.87 2.26 8.75
CA ILE A 70 0.26 3.08 9.24
C ILE A 70 0.28 3.14 10.76
N ASP A 71 -0.88 3.41 11.39
CA ASP A 71 -1.00 3.44 12.85
C ASP A 71 -0.58 2.10 13.48
N ASP A 72 -0.96 0.98 12.86
CA ASP A 72 -0.57 -0.35 13.33
C ASP A 72 0.95 -0.60 13.17
N PHE A 73 1.54 -0.21 12.04
CA PHE A 73 3.00 -0.24 11.83
C PHE A 73 3.75 0.56 12.88
N GLN A 74 3.29 1.78 13.18
CA GLN A 74 3.89 2.64 14.20
C GLN A 74 3.75 2.06 15.61
N ARG A 75 2.59 1.46 15.93
CA ARG A 75 2.38 0.75 17.20
C ARG A 75 3.32 -0.43 17.33
N GLN A 76 3.50 -1.21 16.27
CA GLN A 76 4.40 -2.35 16.25
C GLN A 76 5.86 -1.92 16.42
N ALA A 77 6.32 -0.91 15.66
CA ALA A 77 7.66 -0.35 15.81
C ALA A 77 7.94 0.11 17.25
N LYS A 78 6.97 0.79 17.87
CA LYS A 78 7.07 1.21 19.28
C LYS A 78 7.21 0.04 20.25
N ARG A 79 6.50 -1.07 20.03
CA ARG A 79 6.64 -2.30 20.85
C ARG A 79 8.02 -2.92 20.68
N ASP A 80 8.59 -2.82 19.49
CA ASP A 80 9.91 -3.34 19.15
C ASP A 80 11.05 -2.35 19.50
N GLU A 81 10.75 -1.29 20.27
CA GLU A 81 11.68 -0.23 20.66
C GLU A 81 12.37 0.47 19.48
N LYS A 82 11.66 0.54 18.35
CA LYS A 82 12.09 1.18 17.10
C LYS A 82 11.20 2.38 16.77
N THR A 83 11.68 3.22 15.87
CA THR A 83 10.91 4.28 15.23
C THR A 83 10.69 3.88 13.78
N ALA A 84 9.43 3.78 13.34
CA ALA A 84 9.12 3.62 11.93
C ALA A 84 9.41 4.93 11.19
N THR A 85 10.27 4.88 10.18
CA THR A 85 10.58 6.04 9.33
C THR A 85 9.62 6.11 8.14
N GLU A 86 9.46 7.28 7.53
CA GLU A 86 8.48 7.49 6.45
C GLU A 86 8.75 6.59 5.23
N ASP A 87 10.03 6.27 4.98
CA ASP A 87 10.49 5.38 3.91
C ASP A 87 10.24 3.89 4.19
N GLU A 88 9.76 3.53 5.39
CA GLU A 88 9.37 2.16 5.76
C GLU A 88 7.85 1.98 5.77
N LEU A 89 7.08 3.07 5.66
CA LEU A 89 5.63 3.03 5.77
C LEU A 89 4.96 2.42 4.53
N PRO A 90 3.81 1.76 4.72
CA PRO A 90 3.07 1.16 3.62
C PRO A 90 2.53 2.21 2.63
N GLN A 91 2.45 1.85 1.35
CA GLN A 91 1.96 2.71 0.27
C GLN A 91 0.60 2.27 -0.28
N LEU A 92 -0.26 3.24 -0.62
CA LEU A 92 -1.56 2.99 -1.25
C LEU A 92 -1.53 3.13 -2.78
N TRP A 93 -2.06 2.11 -3.44
CA TRP A 93 -2.21 2.04 -4.89
C TRP A 93 -3.68 1.85 -5.25
N ILE A 94 -4.32 2.94 -5.71
CA ILE A 94 -5.67 2.88 -6.28
C ILE A 94 -5.52 2.64 -7.79
N ILE A 95 -5.91 1.44 -8.22
CA ILE A 95 -5.69 0.99 -9.60
C ILE A 95 -7.03 0.97 -10.32
N LYS A 96 -7.12 1.68 -11.45
CA LYS A 96 -8.28 1.59 -12.33
C LYS A 96 -7.89 0.94 -13.65
N TYR A 97 -8.64 -0.08 -14.05
CA TYR A 97 -8.54 -0.60 -15.40
C TYR A 97 -9.34 0.27 -16.38
N LEU A 98 -8.66 0.93 -17.31
CA LEU A 98 -9.25 1.46 -18.54
C LEU A 98 -8.78 0.53 -19.65
N GLY A 99 -9.70 -0.11 -20.38
CA GLY A 99 -9.48 -1.28 -21.26
C GLY A 99 -8.35 -1.27 -22.30
N LYS A 100 -7.48 -0.26 -22.35
CA LYS A 100 -6.24 -0.23 -23.14
C LYS A 100 -5.00 0.33 -22.42
N ILE A 101 -5.12 0.97 -21.23
CA ILE A 101 -3.99 1.58 -20.50
C ILE A 101 -4.25 1.43 -18.99
N ASN A 102 -3.31 0.85 -18.26
CA ASN A 102 -3.34 0.81 -16.80
C ASN A 102 -3.11 2.24 -16.26
N CYS A 103 -4.14 2.89 -15.72
CA CYS A 103 -3.96 4.14 -14.98
C CYS A 103 -3.74 3.80 -13.51
N VAL A 104 -2.55 4.13 -13.02
CA VAL A 104 -2.17 4.00 -11.62
C VAL A 104 -2.24 5.38 -11.00
N PHE A 105 -3.18 5.61 -10.08
CA PHE A 105 -3.22 6.85 -9.30
C PHE A 105 -2.33 6.67 -8.08
N VAL A 106 -1.16 7.29 -8.11
CA VAL A 106 -0.26 7.37 -6.95
C VAL A 106 -0.77 8.54 -6.10
N ILE A 107 -1.33 8.26 -4.92
CA ILE A 107 -1.41 9.28 -3.86
C ILE A 107 -0.19 9.03 -2.99
N ALA A 108 0.95 9.59 -3.39
CA ALA A 108 2.12 9.64 -2.52
C ALA A 108 1.85 10.71 -1.46
N SER A 109 1.50 10.29 -0.25
CA SER A 109 1.74 11.14 0.91
C SER A 109 3.25 11.14 1.12
N GLY A 110 3.88 12.27 0.81
CA GLY A 110 5.31 12.47 0.99
C GLY A 110 5.56 13.96 0.99
N THR A 111 5.48 14.59 2.17
CA THR A 111 6.04 15.93 2.37
C THR A 111 7.56 15.83 2.41
N LYS A 112 8.20 16.79 1.73
CA LYS A 112 9.66 16.98 1.64
C LYS A 112 10.37 16.99 2.99
#